data_AF-A0A7C2L7H8-F1
#
_entry.id   AF-A0A7C2L7H8-F1
#
_cell.length_a   1.000
_cell.length_b   1.000
_cell.length_c   1.000
_cell.angle_alpha   90.00
_cell.angle_beta   90.00
_cell.angle_gamma   90.00
#
_symmetry.space_group_name_H-M   'P 1'
#
loop_
_entity.id
_entity.type
_entity.pdbx_description
1 polymer ?
#
loop_
_entity_poly.entity_id
_entity_poly.type
_entity_poly.pdbx_seq_one_letter_code
_entity_poly.pdbx_strand_id
1 'polypeptide(L)' 'MGRRSVKKGVVSVKLSQQLLETLDEYCEKTGLTRSEAIRLAIINLVWGMARERGGS' A
#
# COMPACT_ATOMS: atom_id res chain seq x y z
N MET A 1 12.55 11.20 -25.04
CA MET A 1 12.37 10.34 -23.85
C MET A 1 10.88 10.35 -23.47
N GLY A 2 10.11 9.35 -23.88
CA GLY A 2 8.65 9.36 -23.68
C GLY A 2 8.26 9.21 -22.21
N ARG A 3 7.45 10.12 -21.67
CA ARG A 3 6.85 9.95 -20.34
C ARG A 3 5.94 8.73 -20.37
N ARG A 4 6.28 7.67 -19.59
CA ARG A 4 5.35 6.56 -19.34
C ARG A 4 4.10 7.13 -18.68
N SER A 5 2.96 7.02 -19.35
CA SER A 5 1.67 7.36 -18.76
C SER A 5 1.31 6.31 -17.72
N VAL A 6 1.20 6.70 -16.45
CA VAL A 6 0.81 5.79 -15.37
C VAL A 6 -0.70 5.58 -15.43
N LYS A 7 -1.15 4.40 -15.84
CA LYS A 7 -2.57 4.05 -15.78
C LYS A 7 -2.99 3.85 -14.32
N LYS A 8 -3.98 4.63 -13.87
CA LYS A 8 -4.63 4.43 -12.57
C LYS A 8 -5.73 3.37 -12.74
N GLY A 9 -5.75 2.38 -11.86
CA GLY A 9 -6.79 1.35 -11.80
C GLY A 9 -7.39 1.26 -10.40
N VAL A 10 -8.63 0.76 -10.31
CA VAL A 10 -9.31 0.46 -9.04
C VAL A 10 -9.34 -1.05 -8.87
N VAL A 11 -9.05 -1.51 -7.66
CA VAL A 11 -9.13 -2.92 -7.27
C VAL A 11 -10.00 -3.01 -6.03
N SER A 12 -10.90 -4.00 -6.01
CA SER A 12 -11.69 -4.34 -4.82
C SER A 12 -11.15 -5.64 -4.22
N VAL A 13 -10.98 -5.67 -2.90
CA VAL A 13 -10.49 -6.83 -2.15
C VAL A 13 -11.43 -7.11 -0.99
N LYS A 14 -11.58 -8.39 -0.66
CA LYS A 14 -12.31 -8.82 0.55
C LYS A 14 -11.30 -9.02 1.67
N LEU A 15 -11.56 -8.42 2.83
CA LEU A 15 -10.75 -8.51 4.03
C LEU A 15 -11.59 -9.03 5.19
N SER A 16 -10.95 -9.60 6.21
CA SER A 16 -11.62 -9.86 7.47
C SER A 16 -12.04 -8.54 8.12
N GLN A 17 -13.11 -8.58 8.91
CA GLN A 17 -13.62 -7.40 9.61
C GLN A 17 -12.54 -6.80 10.53
N GLN A 18 -11.87 -7.64 11.33
CA GLN A 18 -10.80 -7.21 12.23
C GLN A 18 -9.66 -6.48 11.50
N LEU A 19 -9.29 -6.94 10.31
CA LEU A 19 -8.23 -6.30 9.51
C LEU A 19 -8.70 -4.94 8.97
N LEU A 20 -9.97 -4.84 8.57
CA LEU A 20 -10.55 -3.58 8.12
C LEU A 20 -10.58 -2.54 9.24
N GLU A 21 -11.00 -2.94 10.44
CA GLU A 21 -11.01 -2.08 11.64
C GLU A 21 -9.60 -1.60 11.99
N THR A 22 -8.61 -2.50 11.96
CA THR A 22 -7.21 -2.14 12.19
C THR A 22 -6.70 -1.13 11.15
N LEU A 23 -7.08 -1.31 9.88
CA LEU A 23 -6.73 -0.36 8.82
C LEU A 23 -7.39 1.00 9.03
N ASP A 24 -8.64 1.02 9.51
CA ASP A 24 -9.38 2.25 9.79
C ASP A 24 -8.77 3.04 10.92
N GLU A 25 -8.46 2.39 12.05
CA GLU A 25 -7.75 3.04 13.15
C GLU A 25 -6.42 3.65 12.73
N TYR A 26 -5.67 2.95 11.87
CA TYR A 26 -4.42 3.47 11.32
C TYR A 26 -4.67 4.73 10.47
N CYS A 27 -5.70 4.71 9.62
CA CYS A 27 -6.09 5.84 8.79
C CYS A 27 -6.51 7.04 9.64
N GLU A 28 -7.30 6.83 10.69
CA GLU A 28 -7.72 7.88 11.63
C GLU A 28 -6.53 8.52 12.34
N LYS A 29 -5.59 7.72 12.86
CA LYS A 29 -4.40 8.20 13.58
C LYS A 29 -3.44 8.98 12.68
N THR A 30 -3.36 8.63 11.40
CA THR A 30 -2.41 9.22 10.45
C THR A 30 -3.01 10.30 9.54
N GLY A 31 -4.34 10.42 9.51
CA GLY A 31 -5.06 11.30 8.58
C GLY A 31 -5.02 10.83 7.12
N LEU A 32 -4.57 9.60 6.86
CA LEU A 32 -4.48 9.02 5.51
C LEU A 32 -5.82 8.41 5.09
N THR A 33 -6.11 8.43 3.80
CA THR A 33 -7.17 7.58 3.24
C THR A 33 -6.71 6.12 3.20
N ARG A 34 -7.66 5.17 3.27
CA ARG A 34 -7.38 3.73 3.09
C ARG A 34 -6.54 3.45 1.85
N SER A 35 -6.83 4.13 0.74
CA SER A 35 -6.09 3.96 -0.52
C SER A 35 -4.64 4.44 -0.43
N GLU A 36 -4.36 5.50 0.32
CA GLU A 36 -2.99 5.98 0.56
C GLU A 36 -2.23 5.03 1.48
N ALA A 37 -2.86 4.62 2.58
CA ALA A 37 -2.29 3.65 3.52
C ALA A 37 -1.91 2.34 2.81
N ILE A 38 -2.80 1.79 1.98
CA ILE A 38 -2.53 0.58 1.19
C ILE A 38 -1.41 0.80 0.17
N ARG A 39 -1.37 1.94 -0.52
CA ARG A 39 -0.27 2.24 -1.45
C ARG A 39 1.08 2.28 -0.73
N LEU A 40 1.15 2.93 0.42
CA LEU A 40 2.37 2.99 1.23
C LEU A 40 2.78 1.60 1.72
N ALA A 41 1.84 0.81 2.20
CA ALA A 41 2.10 -0.57 2.63
C ALA A 41 2.66 -1.43 1.48
N ILE A 42 2.07 -1.33 0.27
CA ILE A 42 2.56 -2.05 -0.92
C ILE A 42 3.97 -1.60 -1.30
N ILE A 43 4.23 -0.29 -1.31
CA ILE A 43 5.55 0.26 -1.62
C ILE A 43 6.59 -0.25 -0.60
N ASN A 44 6.28 -0.17 0.69
CA ASN A 44 7.14 -0.63 1.76
C ASN A 44 7.39 -2.14 1.69
N LEU A 45 6.38 -2.93 1.33
CA LEU A 45 6.55 -4.37 1.15
C LEU A 45 7.46 -4.67 -0.05
N VAL A 46 7.21 -4.06 -1.21
CA VAL A 46 7.98 -4.29 -2.44
C VAL A 46 9.44 -3.86 -2.28
N TRP A 47 9.68 -2.68 -1.70
CA TRP A 47 11.04 -2.18 -1.49
C TRP A 47 11.73 -2.77 -0.27
N GLY A 48 10.98 -3.13 0.78
CA GLY A 48 11.48 -3.90 1.91
C GLY A 48 12.01 -5.26 1.46
N MET A 49 11.24 -5.99 0.64
CA MET A 49 11.68 -7.24 0.03
C MET A 49 12.90 -7.09 -0.90
N ALA A 50 13.06 -5.93 -1.55
CA ALA A 50 14.22 -5.68 -2.41
C ALA A 50 15.52 -5.49 -1.60
N ARG A 51 15.44 -4.94 -0.38
CA ARG A 51 16.61 -4.77 0.50
C ARG A 51 17.13 -6.09 1.06
N GLU A 52 16.25 -7.05 1.32
CA GLU A 52 16.64 -8.38 1.83
C GLU A 52 17.25 -9.29 0.76
N ARG A 53 17.04 -9.01 -0.53
CA ARG A 53 17.57 -9.81 -1.66
C ARG A 53 18.84 -9.27 -2.29
N GLY A 54 19.27 -8.06 -1.93
CA GLY A 54 20.49 -7.41 -2.44
C GLY A 54 21.70 -7.48 -1.49
N GLY A 55 21.61 -8.27 -0.43
CA GLY A 55 22.67 -8.43 0.56
C GLY A 55 23.38 -9.78 0.46
N SER A 56 24.32 -9.91 -0.47
CA SER A 56 25.51 -10.78 -0.44
C SER A 56 26.47 -10.35 -1.54
#